data_AF-A0A6J8AVS7-F1
#
_entry.id   AF-A0A6J8AVS7-F1
#
_cell.length_a   1.000
_cell.length_b   1.000
_cell.length_c   1.000
_cell.angle_alpha   90.00
_cell.angle_beta   90.00
_cell.angle_gamma   90.00
#
_symmetry.space_group_name_H-M   'P 1'
#
loop_
_entity.id
_entity.type
_entity.pdbx_description
1 polymer ?
#
loop_
_entity_poly.entity_id
_entity_poly.type
_entity_poly.pdbx_seq_one_letter_code
_entity_poly.pdbx_strand_id
1 'polypeptide(L)'
;MSIIQIKKQTSKLVAEESSLDPGLYQPDIFIITDSKGNYLKPVIPGRLRSSLHIFSEKGATIHSNIINKAIPSIQAATSPIVLLWFGTCEISKKDGRYSDIIKYPYQSIEQTLTEYRAARDHILQTNPSATVIAIECPYFSIYRWNQSRGFKYNTQSTQLYKDIDLKLKSAINYYNQPLFYFNRNILAPHIAQDQIISSKQRKRPRNAK
;
A
#
# COMPACT_ATOMS: atom_id res chain seq x y z
N MET A 1 -15.07 -6.18 0.55
CA MET A 1 -14.54 -5.81 -0.79
C MET A 1 -13.05 -5.41 -0.77
N SER A 2 -12.51 -4.78 0.28
CA SER A 2 -11.09 -4.39 0.32
C SER A 2 -10.10 -5.56 0.26
N ILE A 3 -10.29 -6.61 1.07
CA ILE A 3 -9.35 -7.75 1.28
C ILE A 3 -8.91 -8.44 -0.04
N ILE A 4 -9.81 -8.57 -1.01
CA ILE A 4 -9.51 -9.22 -2.31
C ILE A 4 -8.57 -8.35 -3.15
N GLN A 5 -8.74 -7.02 -3.13
CA GLN A 5 -7.85 -6.10 -3.85
C GLN A 5 -6.45 -6.07 -3.23
N ILE A 6 -6.35 -6.11 -1.90
CA ILE A 6 -5.04 -6.20 -1.22
C ILE A 6 -4.38 -7.53 -1.52
N LYS A 7 -5.13 -8.64 -1.45
CA LYS A 7 -4.60 -9.96 -1.83
C LYS A 7 -4.05 -9.93 -3.26
N LYS A 8 -4.75 -9.29 -4.21
CA LYS A 8 -4.26 -9.13 -5.59
C LYS A 8 -3.03 -8.23 -5.68
N GLN A 9 -3.01 -7.08 -5.01
CA GLN A 9 -1.87 -6.15 -5.04
C GLN A 9 -0.64 -6.76 -4.35
N THR A 10 -0.77 -7.33 -3.15
CA THR A 10 0.30 -8.04 -2.45
C THR A 10 0.78 -9.26 -3.24
N SER A 11 -0.12 -10.08 -3.80
CA SER A 11 0.29 -11.25 -4.59
C SER A 11 1.00 -10.85 -5.89
N LYS A 12 0.60 -9.74 -6.51
CA LYS A 12 1.26 -9.21 -7.71
C LYS A 12 2.68 -8.72 -7.38
N LEU A 13 2.82 -7.91 -6.33
CA LEU A 13 4.12 -7.41 -5.88
C LEU A 13 5.08 -8.54 -5.48
N VAL A 14 4.57 -9.54 -4.75
CA VAL A 14 5.36 -10.72 -4.39
C VAL A 14 5.75 -11.55 -5.62
N ALA A 15 4.84 -11.72 -6.58
CA ALA A 15 5.13 -12.49 -7.80
C ALA A 15 6.16 -11.80 -8.72
N GLU A 16 6.13 -10.46 -8.81
CA GLU A 16 7.10 -9.67 -9.58
C GLU A 16 8.51 -9.72 -8.98
N GLU A 17 8.65 -9.82 -7.66
CA GLU A 17 9.97 -10.02 -7.00
C GLU A 17 10.42 -11.49 -7.00
N SER A 18 9.49 -12.45 -6.83
CA SER A 18 9.81 -13.88 -6.77
C SER A 18 10.20 -14.49 -8.13
N SER A 19 9.96 -13.79 -9.24
CA SER A 19 10.36 -14.25 -10.58
C SER A 19 11.86 -14.21 -10.84
N LEU A 20 12.66 -13.69 -9.91
CA LEU A 20 14.11 -13.54 -10.09
C LEU A 20 14.92 -14.80 -9.72
N ASP A 21 14.47 -15.67 -8.80
CA ASP A 21 15.01 -17.02 -8.61
C ASP A 21 14.15 -17.83 -7.60
N PRO A 22 13.28 -18.77 -8.04
CA PRO A 22 12.30 -19.43 -7.15
C PRO A 22 12.93 -20.40 -6.13
N GLY A 23 14.25 -20.61 -6.15
CA GLY A 23 14.94 -21.61 -5.31
C GLY A 23 15.78 -21.10 -4.14
N LEU A 24 16.08 -19.79 -4.06
CA LEU A 24 17.20 -19.33 -3.20
C LEU A 24 16.85 -18.28 -2.14
N TYR A 25 15.75 -17.55 -2.26
CA TYR A 25 15.42 -16.52 -1.27
C TYR A 25 13.94 -16.17 -1.26
N GLN A 26 13.31 -16.22 -0.09
CA GLN A 26 11.97 -15.66 0.13
C GLN A 26 12.13 -14.41 0.99
N PRO A 27 11.93 -13.20 0.43
CA PRO A 27 12.16 -11.97 1.18
C PRO A 27 11.18 -11.85 2.34
N ASP A 28 11.66 -11.28 3.45
CA ASP A 28 10.80 -10.85 4.54
C ASP A 28 9.94 -9.68 4.09
N ILE A 29 8.63 -9.83 4.25
CA ILE A 29 7.61 -8.87 3.85
C ILE A 29 7.02 -8.25 5.12
N PHE A 30 7.09 -6.94 5.22
CA PHE A 30 6.57 -6.17 6.34
C PHE A 30 5.35 -5.38 5.87
N ILE A 31 4.15 -5.68 6.38
CA ILE A 31 2.96 -4.86 6.13
C ILE A 31 2.74 -3.96 7.33
N ILE A 32 2.85 -2.65 7.13
CA ILE A 32 2.59 -1.62 8.14
C ILE A 32 1.27 -0.93 7.81
N THR A 33 0.28 -1.03 8.68
CA THR A 33 -1.09 -0.61 8.37
C THR A 33 -1.92 -0.27 9.61
N ASP A 34 -3.17 0.13 9.41
CA ASP A 34 -4.13 0.32 10.51
C ASP A 34 -4.78 -1.03 10.92
N SER A 35 -5.94 -0.98 11.57
CA SER A 35 -6.73 -2.18 11.93
C SER A 35 -7.01 -3.17 10.79
N LYS A 36 -6.85 -2.78 9.51
CA LYS A 36 -7.05 -3.64 8.35
C LYS A 36 -6.08 -4.84 8.31
N GLY A 37 -4.87 -4.69 8.86
CA GLY A 37 -3.88 -5.77 8.91
C GLY A 37 -4.37 -7.01 9.67
N ASN A 38 -5.23 -6.83 10.67
CA ASN A 38 -5.80 -7.93 11.45
C ASN A 38 -6.64 -8.90 10.59
N TYR A 39 -7.19 -8.43 9.47
CA TYR A 39 -8.01 -9.25 8.57
C TYR A 39 -7.20 -9.93 7.47
N LEU A 40 -5.90 -9.66 7.37
CA LEU A 40 -5.04 -10.27 6.36
C LEU A 40 -4.61 -11.68 6.77
N LYS A 41 -4.27 -11.90 8.05
CA LYS A 41 -3.73 -13.20 8.54
C LYS A 41 -4.51 -14.43 8.06
N PRO A 42 -5.86 -14.44 8.06
CA PRO A 42 -6.63 -15.60 7.60
C PRO A 42 -6.55 -15.86 6.09
N VAL A 43 -6.30 -14.83 5.27
CA VAL A 43 -6.41 -14.90 3.80
C VAL A 43 -5.07 -15.07 3.08
N ILE A 44 -3.96 -14.96 3.81
CA ILE A 44 -2.61 -15.13 3.29
C ILE A 44 -2.30 -16.63 3.14
N PRO A 45 -1.86 -17.09 1.95
CA PRO A 45 -1.45 -18.47 1.72
C PRO A 45 -0.37 -18.92 2.70
N GLY A 46 -0.43 -20.18 3.15
CA GLY A 46 0.51 -20.74 4.12
C GLY A 46 1.99 -20.53 3.77
N ARG A 47 2.33 -20.66 2.48
CA ARG A 47 3.70 -20.46 1.95
C ARG A 47 4.28 -19.06 2.21
N LEU A 48 3.43 -18.03 2.35
CA LEU A 48 3.87 -16.65 2.62
C LEU A 48 3.84 -16.31 4.11
N ARG A 49 3.31 -17.18 4.98
CA ARG A 49 3.12 -16.83 6.39
C ARG A 49 4.42 -16.76 7.18
N SER A 50 5.43 -17.54 6.80
CA SER A 50 6.74 -17.57 7.48
C SER A 50 7.54 -16.29 7.25
N SER A 51 7.40 -15.68 6.08
CA SER A 51 8.15 -14.47 5.69
C SER A 51 7.30 -13.20 5.80
N LEU A 52 6.14 -13.24 6.46
CA LEU A 52 5.24 -12.10 6.51
C LEU A 52 5.01 -11.60 7.93
N HIS A 53 5.38 -10.35 8.14
CA HIS A 53 5.26 -9.63 9.39
C HIS A 53 4.23 -8.52 9.24
N ILE A 54 3.19 -8.54 10.05
CA ILE A 54 2.11 -7.54 10.00
C ILE A 54 2.17 -6.68 11.25
N PHE A 55 2.46 -5.40 11.06
CA PHE A 55 2.39 -4.36 12.07
C PHE A 55 1.10 -3.57 11.84
N SER A 56 0.12 -3.77 12.72
CA SER A 56 -1.20 -3.12 12.60
C SER A 56 -1.69 -2.51 13.90
N GLU A 57 -2.22 -1.28 13.85
CA GLU A 57 -2.79 -0.58 15.00
C GLU A 57 -4.11 0.11 14.64
N LYS A 58 -5.11 0.04 15.54
CA LYS A 58 -6.43 0.60 15.26
C LYS A 58 -6.33 2.14 15.17
N GLY A 59 -6.78 2.69 14.05
CA GLY A 59 -6.74 4.14 13.84
C GLY A 59 -5.39 4.66 13.34
N ALA A 60 -4.42 3.77 13.07
CA ALA A 60 -3.11 4.20 12.60
C ALA A 60 -3.21 4.96 11.27
N THR A 61 -2.41 6.01 11.19
CA THR A 61 -2.13 6.79 10.00
C THR A 61 -0.63 6.70 9.68
N ILE A 62 -0.20 7.25 8.54
CA ILE A 62 1.22 7.34 8.17
C ILE A 62 2.09 8.03 9.25
N HIS A 63 1.49 8.89 10.09
CA HIS A 63 2.17 9.59 11.19
C HIS A 63 2.22 8.80 12.50
N SER A 64 1.55 7.65 12.57
CA SER A 64 1.50 6.87 13.80
C SER A 64 2.87 6.24 14.08
N ASN A 65 3.15 5.99 15.37
CA ASN A 65 4.41 5.40 15.82
C ASN A 65 4.60 3.92 15.39
N ILE A 66 3.71 3.40 14.56
CA ILE A 66 3.70 2.00 14.14
C ILE A 66 4.89 1.66 13.23
N ILE A 67 5.38 2.63 12.44
CA ILE A 67 6.58 2.45 11.63
C ILE A 67 7.77 2.17 12.54
N ASN A 68 7.96 2.98 13.59
CA ASN A 68 9.03 2.80 14.57
C ASN A 68 8.94 1.46 15.31
N LYS A 69 7.72 0.92 15.51
CA LYS A 69 7.54 -0.43 16.07
C LYS A 69 8.03 -1.53 15.12
N ALA A 70 7.97 -1.30 13.81
CA ALA A 70 8.44 -2.24 12.80
C ALA A 70 9.95 -2.16 12.54
N ILE A 71 10.57 -1.01 12.80
CA ILE A 71 11.99 -0.73 12.50
C ILE A 71 12.95 -1.81 13.03
N PRO A 72 12.89 -2.28 14.29
CA PRO A 72 13.82 -3.29 14.78
C PRO A 72 13.80 -4.60 13.96
N SER A 73 12.61 -5.02 13.51
CA SER A 73 12.47 -6.22 12.69
C SER A 73 12.91 -5.99 11.25
N ILE A 74 12.64 -4.80 10.68
CA ILE A 74 13.11 -4.41 9.35
C ILE A 74 14.63 -4.32 9.32
N GLN A 75 15.26 -3.81 10.37
CA GLN A 75 16.71 -3.67 10.48
C GLN A 75 17.43 -5.03 10.44
N ALA A 76 16.82 -6.07 11.03
CA ALA A 76 17.40 -7.41 11.10
C ALA A 76 17.20 -8.24 9.82
N ALA A 77 16.30 -7.82 8.94
CA ALA A 77 15.95 -8.55 7.72
C ALA A 77 16.93 -8.26 6.57
N THR A 78 17.18 -9.26 5.72
CA THR A 78 17.99 -9.10 4.51
C THR A 78 17.08 -8.68 3.34
N SER A 79 17.37 -7.55 2.69
CA SER A 79 16.59 -7.04 1.54
C SER A 79 15.05 -7.11 1.73
N PRO A 80 14.51 -6.54 2.82
CA PRO A 80 13.09 -6.71 3.13
C PRO A 80 12.20 -5.89 2.19
N ILE A 81 10.99 -6.39 1.94
CA ILE A 81 9.92 -5.65 1.24
C ILE A 81 9.00 -5.04 2.30
N VAL A 82 8.92 -3.71 2.35
CA VAL A 82 8.07 -2.97 3.30
C VAL A 82 6.88 -2.35 2.58
N LEU A 83 5.67 -2.81 2.91
CA LEU A 83 4.41 -2.34 2.37
C LEU A 83 3.75 -1.36 3.35
N LEU A 84 3.74 -0.08 3.00
CA LEU A 84 3.04 0.99 3.73
C LEU A 84 1.59 1.05 3.26
N TRP A 85 0.64 0.67 4.12
CA TRP A 85 -0.76 0.57 3.74
C TRP A 85 -1.69 1.39 4.63
N PHE A 86 -1.76 2.68 4.35
CA PHE A 86 -2.57 3.65 5.07
C PHE A 86 -3.64 4.30 4.17
N GLY A 87 -4.37 5.30 4.67
CA GLY A 87 -5.32 6.11 3.92
C GLY A 87 -6.75 6.03 4.45
N THR A 88 -7.19 4.89 4.98
CA THR A 88 -8.59 4.77 5.45
C THR A 88 -8.87 5.62 6.69
N CYS A 89 -7.89 5.78 7.59
CA CYS A 89 -8.04 6.56 8.83
C CYS A 89 -7.68 8.05 8.63
N GLU A 90 -6.94 8.36 7.56
CA GLU A 90 -6.69 9.70 7.07
C GLU A 90 -7.95 10.28 6.44
N ILE A 91 -8.61 9.51 5.56
CA ILE A 91 -9.73 9.99 4.75
C ILE A 91 -11.06 9.93 5.52
N SER A 92 -11.22 9.04 6.51
CA SER A 92 -12.50 8.85 7.21
C SER A 92 -12.37 8.87 8.73
N LYS A 93 -13.40 9.38 9.41
CA LYS A 93 -13.53 9.27 10.86
C LYS A 93 -14.50 8.14 11.22
N LYS A 94 -14.14 7.39 12.27
CA LYS A 94 -14.99 6.37 12.89
C LYS A 94 -15.17 6.76 14.34
N ASP A 95 -16.41 6.93 14.81
CA ASP A 95 -16.71 7.27 16.20
C ASP A 95 -17.07 6.05 17.06
N GLY A 96 -16.90 4.84 16.51
CA GLY A 96 -17.15 3.58 17.20
C GLY A 96 -18.59 3.09 17.14
N ARG A 97 -19.58 3.98 16.93
CA ARG A 97 -20.98 3.60 16.65
C ARG A 97 -21.28 3.71 15.16
N TYR A 98 -20.71 4.70 14.49
CA TYR A 98 -20.87 5.01 13.08
C TYR A 98 -19.52 5.39 12.45
N SER A 99 -19.43 5.21 11.14
CA SER A 99 -18.43 5.89 10.33
C SER A 99 -19.13 7.07 9.74
N ASP A 100 -18.63 8.26 10.03
CA ASP A 100 -19.19 9.50 9.51
C ASP A 100 -18.05 10.39 9.04
N ILE A 101 -18.40 11.26 8.09
CA ILE A 101 -17.61 12.34 7.52
C ILE A 101 -16.23 11.92 6.98
N ILE A 102 -15.98 12.37 5.75
CA ILE A 102 -14.65 12.39 5.18
C ILE A 102 -13.83 13.38 6.00
N LYS A 103 -12.81 12.92 6.73
CA LYS A 103 -11.77 13.77 7.29
C LYS A 103 -10.90 14.23 6.12
N TYR A 104 -11.45 15.09 5.28
CA TYR A 104 -10.65 15.80 4.30
C TYR A 104 -10.43 17.21 4.83
N PRO A 105 -9.38 17.47 5.62
CA PRO A 105 -8.73 18.75 5.50
C PRO A 105 -7.67 18.57 4.40
N TYR A 106 -7.90 19.16 3.23
CA TYR A 106 -6.90 19.67 2.27
C TYR A 106 -5.41 19.28 2.46
N GLN A 107 -5.04 18.01 2.63
CA GLN A 107 -3.66 17.59 2.45
C GLN A 107 -3.45 17.55 0.95
N SER A 108 -2.58 18.45 0.47
CA SER A 108 -2.21 18.45 -0.93
C SER A 108 -1.57 17.11 -1.29
N ILE A 109 -1.62 16.76 -2.58
CA ILE A 109 -0.87 15.62 -3.13
C ILE A 109 0.59 15.68 -2.67
N GLU A 110 1.18 16.88 -2.63
CA GLU A 110 2.55 17.12 -2.20
C GLU A 110 2.78 16.79 -0.73
N GLN A 111 1.85 17.17 0.16
CA GLN A 111 1.97 16.84 1.57
C GLN A 111 1.92 15.33 1.79
N THR A 112 0.93 14.65 1.19
CA THR A 112 0.82 13.18 1.28
C THR A 112 2.09 12.51 0.76
N LEU A 113 2.61 12.97 -0.39
CA LEU A 113 3.83 12.43 -0.98
C LEU A 113 5.06 12.66 -0.08
N THR A 114 5.15 13.82 0.56
CA THR A 114 6.23 14.17 1.49
C THR A 114 6.22 13.24 2.71
N GLU A 115 5.04 12.95 3.26
CA GLU A 115 4.87 12.07 4.42
C GLU A 115 5.30 10.63 4.11
N TYR A 116 4.88 10.09 2.96
CA TYR A 116 5.32 8.77 2.53
C TYR A 116 6.83 8.74 2.23
N ARG A 117 7.41 9.81 1.66
CA ARG A 117 8.85 9.91 1.44
C ARG A 117 9.62 9.95 2.75
N ALA A 118 9.16 10.72 3.75
CA ALA A 118 9.78 10.74 5.07
C ALA A 118 9.76 9.36 5.73
N ALA A 119 8.64 8.66 5.66
CA ALA A 119 8.53 7.28 6.16
C ALA A 119 9.50 6.32 5.45
N ARG A 120 9.58 6.40 4.12
CA ARG A 120 10.53 5.61 3.32
C ARG A 120 11.97 5.91 3.70
N ASP A 121 12.33 7.19 3.74
CA ASP A 121 13.70 7.61 3.97
C ASP A 121 14.15 7.18 5.38
N HIS A 122 13.26 7.20 6.37
CA HIS A 122 13.51 6.65 7.70
C HIS A 122 13.78 5.12 7.68
N ILE A 123 12.98 4.37 6.91
CA ILE A 123 13.19 2.93 6.72
C ILE A 123 14.54 2.66 6.03
N LEU A 124 14.86 3.40 4.95
CA LEU A 124 16.09 3.23 4.18
C LEU A 124 17.35 3.65 4.96
N GLN A 125 17.25 4.64 5.83
CA GLN A 125 18.32 5.00 6.75
C GLN A 125 18.65 3.85 7.71
N THR A 126 17.64 3.06 8.09
CA THR A 126 17.81 1.93 9.01
C THR A 126 18.20 0.64 8.29
N ASN A 127 17.65 0.40 7.10
CA ASN A 127 18.01 -0.71 6.23
C ASN A 127 18.06 -0.24 4.76
N PRO A 128 19.25 0.09 4.24
CA PRO A 128 19.41 0.58 2.86
C PRO A 128 19.03 -0.43 1.77
N SER A 129 18.93 -1.72 2.12
CA SER A 129 18.55 -2.79 1.19
C SER A 129 17.03 -2.98 1.05
N ALA A 130 16.24 -2.25 1.85
CA ALA A 130 14.79 -2.41 1.86
C ALA A 130 14.12 -1.86 0.59
N THR A 131 13.16 -2.60 0.06
CA THR A 131 12.22 -2.11 -0.96
C THR A 131 10.96 -1.60 -0.27
N VAL A 132 10.67 -0.31 -0.35
CA VAL A 132 9.50 0.30 0.33
C VAL A 132 8.41 0.63 -0.69
N ILE A 133 7.19 0.15 -0.50
CA ILE A 133 6.09 0.33 -1.47
C ILE A 133 4.87 0.88 -0.72
N ALA A 134 4.22 1.88 -1.29
CA ALA A 134 2.95 2.37 -0.79
C ALA A 134 1.79 1.57 -1.42
N ILE A 135 0.90 1.05 -0.59
CA ILE A 135 -0.30 0.34 -1.05
C ILE A 135 -1.47 1.31 -1.09
N GLU A 136 -2.17 1.33 -2.22
CA GLU A 136 -3.34 2.18 -2.42
C GLU A 136 -4.43 1.93 -1.38
N CYS A 137 -5.08 3.01 -0.97
CA CYS A 137 -6.28 2.94 -0.15
C CYS A 137 -7.40 2.31 -0.99
N PRO A 138 -7.96 1.16 -0.57
CA PRO A 138 -9.03 0.51 -1.32
C PRO A 138 -10.34 1.29 -1.17
N TYR A 139 -11.19 1.24 -2.18
CA TYR A 139 -12.54 1.77 -2.03
C TYR A 139 -13.32 1.01 -0.95
N PHE A 140 -14.04 1.77 -0.14
CA PHE A 140 -15.01 1.27 0.82
C PHE A 140 -16.26 2.15 0.79
N SER A 141 -17.36 1.58 1.29
CA SER A 141 -18.64 2.28 1.36
C SER A 141 -18.97 2.50 2.83
N ILE A 142 -19.13 3.77 3.22
CA ILE A 142 -19.59 4.17 4.55
C ILE A 142 -21.04 3.71 4.71
N TYR A 143 -21.87 3.84 3.67
CA TYR A 143 -23.25 3.34 3.68
C TYR A 143 -23.32 1.85 4.06
N ARG A 144 -22.60 0.99 3.33
CA ARG A 144 -22.55 -0.46 3.59
C ARG A 144 -21.96 -0.78 4.95
N TRP A 145 -20.92 -0.06 5.36
CA TRP A 145 -20.29 -0.28 6.66
C TRP A 145 -21.26 0.02 7.81
N ASN A 146 -21.94 1.15 7.78
CA ASN A 146 -22.93 1.53 8.79
C ASN A 146 -24.15 0.59 8.78
N GLN A 147 -24.62 0.16 7.60
CA GLN A 147 -25.67 -0.86 7.48
C GLN A 147 -25.27 -2.17 8.19
N SER A 148 -24.02 -2.61 8.01
CA SER A 148 -23.50 -3.82 8.68
C SER A 148 -23.40 -3.69 10.21
N ARG A 149 -23.44 -2.46 10.72
CA ARG A 149 -23.44 -2.13 12.16
C ARG A 149 -24.84 -1.93 12.72
N GLY A 150 -25.88 -2.23 11.93
CA GLY A 150 -27.28 -2.16 12.36
C GLY A 150 -27.92 -0.78 12.18
N PHE A 151 -27.24 0.17 11.51
CA PHE A 151 -27.85 1.47 11.24
C PHE A 151 -28.98 1.34 10.22
N LYS A 152 -30.18 1.76 10.62
CA LYS A 152 -31.38 1.75 9.76
C LYS A 152 -31.54 3.12 9.12
N TYR A 153 -31.39 3.15 7.80
CA TYR A 153 -31.59 4.36 7.00
C TYR A 153 -33.06 4.54 6.64
N ASN A 154 -33.60 5.75 6.83
CA ASN A 154 -34.78 6.20 6.10
C ASN A 154 -34.38 6.66 4.67
N THR A 155 -35.34 7.00 3.81
CA THR A 155 -35.05 7.37 2.40
C THR A 155 -34.09 8.56 2.29
N GLN A 156 -34.26 9.60 3.12
CA GLN A 156 -33.41 10.80 3.11
C GLN A 156 -31.97 10.49 3.55
N SER A 157 -31.79 9.70 4.61
CA SER A 157 -30.47 9.26 5.07
C SER A 157 -29.84 8.24 4.11
N THR A 158 -30.63 7.44 3.39
CA THR A 158 -30.09 6.56 2.32
C THR A 158 -29.42 7.38 1.22
N GLN A 159 -30.06 8.45 0.75
CA GLN A 159 -29.48 9.31 -0.29
C GLN A 159 -28.24 10.05 0.22
N LEU A 160 -28.30 10.63 1.41
CA LEU A 160 -27.16 11.31 2.04
C LEU A 160 -25.90 10.43 2.07
N TYR A 161 -26.03 9.17 2.51
CA TYR A 161 -24.88 8.27 2.63
C TYR A 161 -24.38 7.73 1.30
N LYS A 162 -25.25 7.63 0.28
CA LYS A 162 -24.81 7.39 -1.11
C LYS A 162 -24.00 8.57 -1.65
N ASP A 163 -24.41 9.80 -1.36
CA ASP A 163 -23.68 11.00 -1.77
C ASP A 163 -22.33 11.12 -1.03
N ILE A 164 -22.28 10.70 0.25
CA ILE A 164 -21.04 10.56 1.01
C ILE A 164 -20.11 9.52 0.36
N ASP A 165 -20.63 8.37 -0.06
CA ASP A 165 -19.83 7.35 -0.76
C ASP A 165 -19.25 7.86 -2.10
N LEU A 166 -19.99 8.70 -2.83
CA LEU A 166 -19.48 9.35 -4.05
C LEU A 166 -18.34 10.30 -3.74
N LYS A 167 -18.48 11.15 -2.72
CA LYS A 167 -17.40 12.04 -2.27
C LYS A 167 -16.19 11.24 -1.77
N LEU A 168 -16.43 10.14 -1.06
CA LEU A 168 -15.39 9.25 -0.56
C LEU A 168 -14.60 8.60 -1.72
N LYS A 169 -15.29 8.21 -2.80
CA LYS A 169 -14.62 7.69 -4.00
C LYS A 169 -13.64 8.71 -4.58
N SER A 170 -14.06 9.96 -4.71
CA SER A 170 -13.20 11.05 -5.20
C SER A 170 -12.02 11.33 -4.25
N ALA A 171 -12.29 11.33 -2.94
CA ALA A 171 -11.26 11.47 -1.92
C ALA A 171 -10.21 10.34 -1.99
N ILE A 172 -10.63 9.09 -2.12
CA ILE A 172 -9.72 7.95 -2.28
C ILE A 172 -8.90 8.05 -3.56
N ASN A 173 -9.51 8.48 -4.67
CA ASN A 173 -8.78 8.73 -5.91
C ASN A 173 -7.69 9.77 -5.73
N TYR A 174 -8.05 10.91 -5.13
CA TYR A 174 -7.12 11.99 -4.89
C TYR A 174 -5.97 11.56 -3.95
N TYR A 175 -6.29 10.82 -2.88
CA TYR A 175 -5.29 10.27 -1.97
C TYR A 175 -4.34 9.25 -2.63
N ASN A 176 -4.85 8.44 -3.57
CA ASN A 176 -4.03 7.41 -4.22
C ASN A 176 -3.11 7.97 -5.32
N GLN A 177 -3.40 9.15 -5.88
CA GLN A 177 -2.53 9.79 -6.88
C GLN A 177 -1.05 9.93 -6.43
N PRO A 178 -0.72 10.50 -5.26
CA PRO A 178 0.67 10.57 -4.80
C PRO A 178 1.33 9.20 -4.63
N LEU A 179 0.58 8.15 -4.27
CA LEU A 179 1.12 6.80 -4.10
C LEU A 179 1.59 6.18 -5.42
N PHE A 180 0.89 6.48 -6.52
CA PHE A 180 1.36 6.12 -7.87
C PHE A 180 2.74 6.73 -8.15
N TYR A 181 2.92 8.02 -7.88
CA TYR A 181 4.22 8.70 -8.07
C TYR A 181 5.29 8.20 -7.12
N PHE A 182 4.92 7.88 -5.88
CA PHE A 182 5.82 7.30 -4.88
C PHE A 182 6.38 5.95 -5.36
N ASN A 183 5.52 5.06 -5.86
CA ASN A 183 5.92 3.72 -6.32
C ASN A 183 6.65 3.73 -7.67
N ARG A 184 6.39 4.72 -8.54
CA ARG A 184 6.93 4.76 -9.91
C ARG A 184 8.46 4.72 -9.95
N ASN A 185 9.14 5.33 -8.98
CA ASN A 185 10.61 5.34 -8.94
C ASN A 185 11.22 4.03 -8.39
N ILE A 186 10.38 3.15 -7.84
CA ILE A 186 10.79 1.93 -7.14
C ILE A 186 10.60 0.72 -8.06
N LEU A 187 9.54 0.74 -8.88
CA LEU A 187 9.22 -0.33 -9.84
C LEU A 187 9.79 -0.09 -11.26
N ALA A 188 10.35 1.10 -11.54
CA ALA A 188 10.93 1.44 -12.84
C ALA A 188 12.44 1.13 -13.08
N PRO A 189 13.27 0.63 -12.14
CA PRO A 189 14.68 0.42 -12.47
C PRO A 189 14.92 -0.70 -13.51
N HIS A 190 13.95 -1.61 -13.72
CA HIS A 190 14.12 -2.73 -14.67
C HIS A 190 13.75 -2.43 -16.12
N ILE A 191 12.91 -1.43 -16.42
CA ILE A 191 12.52 -1.13 -17.82
C ILE A 191 13.65 -0.41 -18.58
N ALA A 192 14.50 0.33 -17.88
CA ALA A 192 15.60 1.07 -18.51
C ALA A 192 16.80 0.17 -18.88
N GLN A 193 17.06 -0.93 -18.15
CA GLN A 193 18.21 -1.80 -18.45
C GLN A 193 17.98 -2.73 -19.64
N ASP A 194 16.76 -3.25 -19.84
CA ASP A 194 16.45 -4.13 -20.98
C ASP A 194 16.49 -3.40 -22.33
N GLN A 195 16.21 -2.09 -22.36
CA GLN A 195 16.33 -1.29 -23.59
C GLN A 195 17.80 -0.91 -23.91
N ILE A 196 18.66 -0.81 -22.91
CA ILE A 196 20.09 -0.49 -23.11
C ILE A 196 20.89 -1.73 -23.56
N ILE A 197 20.53 -2.93 -23.10
CA ILE A 197 21.19 -4.18 -23.52
C ILE A 197 20.76 -4.58 -24.95
N SER A 198 19.48 -4.40 -25.30
CA SER A 198 18.94 -4.66 -26.65
C SER A 198 19.56 -3.73 -27.73
N SER A 199 19.83 -2.47 -27.39
CA SER A 199 20.40 -1.50 -28.34
C SER A 199 21.91 -1.64 -28.55
N LYS A 200 22.66 -2.25 -27.61
CA LYS A 200 24.11 -2.48 -27.75
C LYS A 200 24.48 -3.74 -28.55
N GLN A 201 23.58 -4.73 -28.69
CA GLN A 201 23.86 -5.95 -29.46
C GLN A 201 23.62 -5.84 -30.98
N ARG A 202 23.09 -4.72 -31.49
CA ARG A 202 22.71 -4.57 -32.91
C ARG A 202 23.75 -3.94 -33.85
N LYS A 203 24.99 -3.70 -33.41
CA LYS A 203 26.06 -3.21 -34.29
C LYS A 203 27.24 -4.17 -34.35
N ARG A 204 27.07 -5.33 -35.00
CA ARG A 204 28.19 -6.03 -35.62
C ARG A 204 28.35 -5.49 -37.04
N PRO A 205 29.50 -4.91 -37.41
CA PRO A 205 29.75 -4.50 -38.79
C PRO A 205 29.81 -5.75 -39.66
N ARG A 206 28.97 -5.82 -40.69
CA ARG A 206 29.14 -6.77 -41.79
C ARG A 206 30.37 -6.31 -42.57
N ASN A 207 31.47 -7.04 -42.44
CA ASN A 207 32.61 -6.93 -43.35
C ASN A 207 32.12 -7.25 -44.76
N ALA A 208 32.13 -6.25 -45.65
CA ALA A 208 32.01 -6.44 -47.07
C ALA A 208 33.40 -6.86 -47.60
N LYS A 209 33.43 -7.97 -48.33
CA LYS A 209 34.51 -8.35 -49.24
C LYS A 209 34.17 -7.80 -50.63
#